data_AF-A0A9X8ZZM6-F1
#
_entry.id   AF-A0A9X8ZZM6-F1
#
_cell.length_a   1.000
_cell.length_b   1.000
_cell.length_c   1.000
_cell.angle_alpha   90.00
_cell.angle_beta   90.00
_cell.angle_gamma   90.00
#
_symmetry.space_group_name_H-M   'P 1'
#
loop_
_entity.id
_entity.type
_entity.pdbx_description
1 polymer ?
#
loop_
_entity_poly.entity_id
_entity_poly.type
_entity_poly.pdbx_seq_one_letter_code
_entity_poly.pdbx_strand_id
1 'polypeptide(L)'
;FLATKDPDGNQTNGITRTHTTKQAFSADDNSVKSQSTDGADAWPSDKYLNLWVCQLEDGLLGYAQFPGGPPKTDGVVITYT
;
A
#
# COMPACT_ATOMS: atom_id res chain seq x y z
N PHE A 1 -2.91 6.66 -14.42
CA PHE A 1 -4.21 7.29 -14.03
C PHE A 1 -4.70 6.60 -12.75
N LEU A 2 -5.57 7.24 -11.98
CA LEU A 2 -6.21 6.57 -10.85
C LEU A 2 -7.26 5.59 -11.36
N ALA A 3 -7.31 4.41 -10.76
CA ALA A 3 -8.27 3.38 -11.14
C ALA A 3 -9.72 3.88 -11.03
N THR A 4 -10.53 3.56 -12.03
CA THR A 4 -11.96 3.89 -12.04
C THR A 4 -12.85 2.69 -11.72
N LYS A 5 -12.25 1.49 -11.67
CA LYS A 5 -12.86 0.26 -11.18
C LYS A 5 -11.96 -0.40 -10.14
N ASP A 6 -12.56 -0.93 -9.09
CA ASP A 6 -11.87 -1.72 -8.06
C ASP A 6 -11.68 -3.18 -8.53
N PRO A 7 -11.02 -4.05 -7.74
CA PRO A 7 -10.79 -5.45 -8.11
C PRO A 7 -12.08 -6.26 -8.36
N ASP A 8 -13.18 -5.90 -7.70
CA ASP A 8 -14.48 -6.56 -7.82
C ASP A 8 -15.32 -5.98 -8.98
N GLY A 9 -14.81 -4.94 -9.65
CA GLY A 9 -15.42 -4.30 -10.81
C GLY A 9 -16.35 -3.13 -10.48
N ASN A 10 -16.46 -2.73 -9.21
CA ASN A 10 -17.27 -1.60 -8.79
C ASN A 10 -16.59 -0.27 -9.15
N GLN A 11 -17.37 0.79 -9.31
CA GLN A 11 -16.81 2.12 -9.55
C GLN A 11 -16.02 2.62 -8.34
N THR A 12 -14.85 3.19 -8.60
CA THR A 12 -13.97 3.79 -7.58
C THR A 12 -13.32 5.07 -8.11
N ASN A 13 -12.77 5.88 -7.21
CA ASN A 13 -11.87 7.00 -7.54
C ASN A 13 -10.39 6.61 -7.43
N GLY A 14 -10.09 5.34 -7.11
CA GLY A 14 -8.73 4.82 -7.00
C GLY A 14 -8.03 5.14 -5.68
N ILE A 15 -8.77 5.58 -4.66
CA ILE A 15 -8.25 5.94 -3.34
C ILE A 15 -9.04 5.19 -2.27
N THR A 16 -8.35 4.36 -1.50
CA THR A 16 -8.86 3.79 -0.24
C THR A 16 -8.30 4.57 0.95
N ARG A 17 -9.03 4.58 2.08
CA ARG A 17 -8.59 5.20 3.32
C ARG A 17 -8.85 4.23 4.46
N THR A 18 -7.79 3.80 5.12
CA THR A 18 -7.85 2.85 6.24
C THR A 18 -7.39 3.56 7.50
N HIS A 19 -8.23 3.58 8.53
CA HIS A 19 -7.84 4.03 9.86
C HIS A 19 -6.91 2.99 10.48
N THR A 20 -5.86 3.44 11.16
CA THR A 20 -4.89 2.60 11.86
C THR A 20 -4.58 3.19 13.24
N THR A 21 -4.25 2.31 14.19
CA THR A 21 -3.75 2.66 15.52
C THR A 21 -2.23 2.73 15.59
N LYS A 22 -1.54 2.32 14.52
CA LYS A 22 -0.08 2.42 14.41
C LYS A 22 0.36 3.88 14.22
N GLN A 23 1.35 4.29 15.00
CA GLN A 23 1.95 5.62 14.86
C GLN A 23 2.85 5.73 13.62
N ALA A 24 3.52 4.64 13.25
CA ALA A 24 4.37 4.55 12.08
C ALA A 24 4.45 3.09 11.58
N PHE A 25 4.96 2.90 10.36
CA PHE A 25 5.19 1.60 9.74
C PHE A 25 6.67 1.44 9.39
N SER A 26 7.20 0.24 9.65
CA SER A 26 8.53 -0.17 9.23
C SER A 26 8.54 -0.61 7.76
N ALA A 27 9.66 -0.40 7.08
CA ALA A 27 9.89 -0.96 5.75
C ALA A 27 10.29 -2.45 5.79
N ASP A 28 10.74 -2.94 6.95
CA ASP A 28 11.33 -4.28 7.07
C ASP A 28 10.27 -5.39 7.16
N ASP A 29 9.05 -5.05 7.58
CA ASP A 29 7.99 -6.03 7.87
C ASP A 29 6.81 -6.00 6.88
N ASN A 30 6.79 -5.05 5.93
CA ASN A 30 5.70 -4.80 5.00
C ASN A 30 4.31 -4.63 5.66
N SER A 31 4.25 -4.24 6.93
CA SER A 31 3.00 -4.26 7.71
C SER A 31 1.94 -3.26 7.24
N VAL A 32 2.31 -2.23 6.47
CA VAL A 32 1.34 -1.33 5.82
C VAL A 32 0.55 -2.03 4.70
N LYS A 33 1.09 -3.11 4.13
CA LYS A 33 0.54 -3.82 2.97
C LYS A 33 -0.43 -4.96 3.36
N SER A 34 -0.84 -5.03 4.62
CA SER A 34 -1.74 -6.07 5.12
C SER A 34 -2.73 -5.53 6.15
N GLN A 35 -4.01 -5.84 5.97
CA GLN A 35 -5.07 -5.48 6.91
C GLN A 35 -4.89 -6.18 8.27
N SER A 36 -4.29 -7.38 8.29
CA SER A 36 -4.03 -8.11 9.54
C SER A 36 -3.02 -7.42 10.46
N THR A 37 -2.24 -6.49 9.92
CA THR A 37 -1.24 -5.70 10.64
C THR A 37 -1.61 -4.22 10.71
N ASP A 38 -2.91 -3.93 10.66
CA ASP A 38 -3.51 -2.58 10.73
C ASP A 38 -3.12 -1.68 9.54
N GLY A 39 -2.74 -2.29 8.42
CA GLY A 39 -2.50 -1.66 7.12
C GLY A 39 -3.66 -1.89 6.15
N ALA A 40 -3.36 -1.98 4.85
CA ALA A 40 -4.34 -2.24 3.81
C ALA A 40 -3.83 -3.28 2.82
N ASP A 41 -4.65 -4.29 2.52
CA ASP A 41 -4.33 -5.31 1.53
C ASP A 41 -4.16 -4.71 0.12
N ALA A 42 -3.22 -5.26 -0.63
CA ALA A 42 -2.98 -4.87 -2.02
C ALA A 42 -4.17 -5.23 -2.93
N TRP A 43 -4.47 -4.36 -3.90
CA TRP A 43 -5.21 -4.78 -5.09
C TRP A 43 -4.33 -5.66 -5.98
N PRO A 44 -4.90 -6.49 -6.89
CA PRO A 44 -4.13 -7.38 -7.75
C PRO A 44 -3.03 -6.65 -8.53
N SER A 45 -1.76 -6.96 -8.22
CA SER A 45 -0.59 -6.24 -8.74
C SER A 45 -0.31 -6.48 -10.22
N ASP A 46 -0.93 -7.49 -10.83
CA ASP A 46 -0.94 -7.70 -12.28
C ASP A 46 -1.83 -6.67 -13.02
N LYS A 47 -2.69 -5.95 -12.30
CA LYS A 47 -3.66 -4.99 -12.84
C LYS A 47 -3.53 -3.58 -12.28
N TYR A 48 -2.98 -3.45 -11.08
CA TYR A 48 -2.91 -2.18 -10.34
C TYR A 48 -1.51 -1.94 -9.80
N LEU A 49 -1.01 -0.71 -9.95
CA LEU A 49 0.12 -0.25 -9.16
C LEU A 49 -0.41 0.20 -7.79
N ASN A 50 -0.08 -0.55 -6.74
CA ASN A 50 -0.44 -0.18 -5.37
C ASN A 50 0.55 0.85 -4.83
N LEU A 51 0.01 1.97 -4.33
CA LEU A 51 0.75 2.98 -3.58
C LEU A 51 0.14 3.09 -2.18
N TRP A 52 0.92 2.78 -1.16
CA TRP A 52 0.54 3.06 0.22
C TRP A 52 1.16 4.38 0.66
N VAL A 53 0.35 5.18 1.36
CA VAL A 53 0.79 6.44 1.95
C VAL A 53 0.55 6.35 3.45
N CYS A 54 1.62 6.38 4.25
CA CYS A 54 1.57 6.24 5.72
C CYS A 54 2.74 6.99 6.37
N GLN A 55 2.78 7.02 7.70
CA GLN A 55 3.97 7.52 8.40
C GLN A 55 5.02 6.42 8.38
N LEU A 56 6.21 6.71 7.87
CA LEU A 56 7.34 5.78 7.92
C LEU A 56 8.27 6.08 9.09
N GLU A 57 8.89 5.01 9.59
CA GLU A 57 9.91 5.07 10.63
C GLU A 57 11.27 5.60 10.10
N ASP A 58 12.17 5.93 11.01
CA ASP A 58 13.59 6.24 10.75
C ASP A 58 13.88 7.36 9.73
N GLY A 59 12.90 8.22 9.47
CA GLY A 59 13.02 9.31 8.48
C GLY A 59 13.02 8.81 7.03
N LEU A 60 12.58 7.57 6.79
CA LEU A 60 12.49 7.00 5.45
C LEU A 60 11.42 7.73 4.62
N LEU A 61 11.76 8.14 3.40
CA LEU A 61 10.83 8.84 2.51
C LEU A 61 9.91 7.90 1.72
N GLY A 62 10.37 6.68 1.48
CA GLY A 62 9.63 5.66 0.75
C GLY A 62 10.48 4.46 0.41
N TYR A 63 9.82 3.38 0.00
CA TYR A 63 10.45 2.15 -0.46
C TYR A 63 9.59 1.45 -1.53
N ALA A 64 10.20 0.56 -2.31
CA ALA A 64 9.54 -0.16 -3.39
C ALA A 64 9.95 -1.64 -3.39
N GLN A 65 9.07 -2.50 -3.92
CA GLN A 65 9.42 -3.87 -4.24
C GLN A 65 9.89 -3.97 -5.69
N PHE A 66 11.02 -4.64 -5.92
CA PHE A 66 11.49 -4.92 -7.27
C PHE A 66 10.60 -5.96 -7.99
N PRO A 67 10.58 -5.96 -9.33
CA PRO A 67 9.83 -6.94 -10.10
C PRO A 67 10.22 -8.39 -9.74
N GLY A 68 9.22 -9.28 -9.76
CA GLY A 68 9.39 -10.71 -9.44
C GLY A 68 9.21 -11.06 -7.96
N GLY A 69 8.96 -10.06 -7.09
CA GLY A 69 8.60 -10.29 -5.70
C GLY A 69 7.16 -10.83 -5.51
N PRO A 70 6.76 -11.10 -4.25
CA PRO A 70 5.43 -11.62 -3.94
C PRO A 70 4.32 -10.63 -4.36
N PRO A 71 3.25 -11.09 -5.05
CA PRO A 71 2.18 -10.21 -5.52
C PRO A 71 1.48 -9.40 -4.43
N LYS A 72 1.37 -9.95 -3.21
CA LYS A 72 0.68 -9.31 -2.07
C LYS A 72 1.42 -8.10 -1.50
N THR A 73 2.73 -8.00 -1.73
CA THR A 73 3.57 -6.91 -1.24
C THR A 73 4.12 -6.05 -2.37
N ASP A 74 3.73 -6.33 -3.61
CA ASP A 74 4.18 -5.59 -4.77
C ASP A 74 3.60 -4.17 -4.81
N GLY A 75 4.46 -3.19 -5.08
CA GLY A 75 4.13 -1.78 -5.12
C GLY A 75 5.11 -0.89 -4.34
N VAL A 76 4.66 0.32 -4.06
CA VAL A 76 5.47 1.41 -3.51
C VAL A 76 4.82 1.96 -2.24
N VAL A 77 5.64 2.34 -1.26
CA VAL A 77 5.19 3.03 -0.05
C VAL A 77 5.90 4.38 0.02
N ILE A 78 5.15 5.44 0.34
CA ILE A 78 5.64 6.82 0.41
C ILE A 78 5.20 7.42 1.75
N THR A 79 6.10 8.13 2.44
CA THR A 79 5.74 8.80 3.69
C THR A 79 4.86 10.04 3.44
N TYR A 80 3.88 10.31 4.30
CA TYR A 80 3.21 11.62 4.34
C TYR A 80 3.92 12.58 5.30
N THR A 81 3.55 13.86 5.22
CA THR A 81 3.97 14.96 6.12
C THR A 81 2.78 15.63 6.76
#